data_AF-A0AA34SBF3-F1
#
_entry.id   AF-A0AA34SBF3-F1
#
_cell.length_a   1.000
_cell.length_b   1.000
_cell.length_c   1.000
_cell.angle_alpha   90.00
_cell.angle_beta   90.00
_cell.angle_gamma   90.00
#
_symmetry.space_group_name_H-M   'P 1'
#
loop_
_entity.id
_entity.type
_entity.pdbx_description
1 polymer ?
#
loop_
_entity_poly.entity_id
_entity_poly.type
_entity_poly.pdbx_seq_one_letter_code
_entity_poly.pdbx_strand_id
1 'polypeptide(L)'
;MGKSRKPLFKNKLEKIMEEKKKLRDIKIRVTEEEYEEIRQRKDEHGLSFTDYARFTMIGPEAAHKFPDRKALAAMLGELGKIGSNVNQIARAYNLSPMTAHLPEKDFQRIQQNIQAVRDYIAKAVKL
;
A
#
# COMPACT_ATOMS: atom_id res chain seq x y z
N MET A 1 -8.53 37.52 -15.27
CA MET A 1 -7.44 36.91 -14.48
C MET A 1 -8.04 36.10 -13.33
N GLY A 2 -8.38 34.83 -13.57
CA GLY A 2 -8.94 33.97 -12.53
C GLY A 2 -7.82 33.32 -11.72
N LYS A 3 -7.66 33.72 -10.44
CA LYS A 3 -6.79 32.99 -9.51
C LYS A 3 -7.40 31.61 -9.30
N SER A 4 -6.80 30.60 -9.93
CA SER A 4 -7.09 29.18 -9.67
C SER A 4 -6.90 28.91 -8.19
N ARG A 5 -8.00 28.74 -7.45
CA ARG A 5 -7.97 28.35 -6.03
C ARG A 5 -7.40 26.93 -6.00
N LYS A 6 -6.12 26.79 -5.66
CA LYS A 6 -5.52 25.49 -5.35
C LYS A 6 -6.44 24.78 -4.34
N PRO A 7 -6.80 23.50 -4.56
CA PRO A 7 -7.75 22.81 -3.70
C PRO A 7 -7.22 22.73 -2.27
N LEU A 8 -8.08 23.06 -1.30
CA LEU A 8 -7.78 23.17 0.14
C LEU A 8 -7.06 21.92 0.69
N PHE A 9 -7.32 20.75 0.10
CA PHE A 9 -6.71 19.46 0.43
C PHE A 9 -5.20 19.39 0.13
N LYS A 10 -4.73 20.07 -0.93
CA LYS A 10 -3.33 20.02 -1.34
C LYS A 10 -2.42 20.75 -0.35
N ASN A 11 -2.87 21.92 0.14
CA ASN A 11 -2.15 22.67 1.17
C ASN A 11 -2.07 21.92 2.51
N LYS A 12 -3.11 21.16 2.88
CA LYS A 12 -3.11 20.39 4.13
C LYS A 12 -2.15 19.20 4.08
N LEU A 13 -2.09 18.50 2.94
CA LEU A 13 -1.14 17.40 2.72
C LEU A 13 0.30 17.90 2.67
N GLU A 14 0.56 19.01 1.95
CA GLU A 14 1.89 19.63 1.88
C GLU A 14 2.38 20.03 3.28
N LYS A 15 1.52 20.65 4.10
CA LYS A 15 1.87 21.04 5.47
C LYS A 15 2.19 19.84 6.39
N ILE A 16 1.39 18.77 6.32
CA ILE A 16 1.63 17.53 7.09
C ILE A 16 2.95 16.87 6.67
N MET A 17 3.25 16.88 5.36
CA MET A 17 4.51 16.33 4.83
C MET A 17 5.72 17.16 5.28
N GLU A 18 5.57 18.48 5.38
CA GLU A 18 6.62 19.40 5.84
C GLU A 18 6.91 19.24 7.34
N GLU A 19 5.86 19.12 8.17
CA GLU A 19 5.99 18.88 9.62
C GLU A 19 6.57 17.49 9.95
N LYS A 20 6.36 16.47 9.09
CA LYS A 20 6.88 15.11 9.28
C LYS A 20 8.23 14.86 8.59
N LYS A 21 8.86 15.88 8.03
CA LYS A 21 10.11 15.72 7.26
C LYS A 21 11.26 15.34 8.20
N LYS A 22 11.86 14.17 7.96
CA LYS A 22 13.08 13.72 8.67
C LYS A 22 14.28 14.47 8.07
N LEU A 23 14.89 15.37 8.85
CA LEU A 23 15.96 16.27 8.39
C LEU A 23 17.38 15.83 8.78
N ARG A 24 17.50 14.81 9.62
CA ARG A 24 18.78 14.30 10.14
C ARG A 24 18.86 12.79 9.94
N ASP A 25 20.05 12.30 9.63
CA ASP A 25 20.39 10.89 9.51
C ASP A 25 21.42 10.46 10.56
N ILE A 26 21.42 9.18 10.88
CA ILE A 26 22.41 8.52 11.75
C ILE A 26 23.12 7.47 10.90
N LYS A 27 24.44 7.57 10.80
CA LYS A 27 25.27 6.59 10.09
C LYS A 27 26.06 5.78 11.10
N ILE A 28 25.92 4.46 11.05
CA ILE A 28 26.63 3.52 11.90
C ILE A 28 27.42 2.58 10.99
N ARG A 29 28.69 2.37 11.29
CA ARG A 29 29.49 1.32 10.66
C ARG A 29 29.43 0.10 11.56
N VAL A 30 29.21 -1.06 10.95
CA VAL A 30 29.09 -2.35 11.62
C VAL A 30 29.98 -3.36 10.91
N THR A 31 30.34 -4.44 11.60
CA THR A 31 30.97 -5.60 10.95
C THR A 31 29.93 -6.41 10.16
N GLU A 32 30.38 -7.40 9.39
CA GLU A 32 29.48 -8.27 8.63
C GLU A 32 28.63 -9.13 9.57
N GLU A 33 29.21 -9.61 10.68
CA GLU A 33 28.52 -10.40 11.70
C GLU A 33 27.40 -9.59 12.37
N GLU A 34 27.71 -8.35 12.75
CA GLU A 34 26.72 -7.43 13.32
C GLU A 34 25.60 -7.10 12.31
N TYR A 35 25.94 -6.94 11.03
CA TYR A 35 24.96 -6.68 9.98
C TYR A 35 23.97 -7.84 9.83
N GLU A 36 24.45 -9.08 9.74
CA GLU A 36 23.58 -10.25 9.62
C GLU A 36 22.73 -10.47 10.88
N GLU A 37 23.26 -10.19 12.06
CA GLU A 37 22.48 -10.26 13.30
C GLU A 37 21.36 -9.20 13.31
N ILE A 38 21.65 -7.95 12.94
CA ILE A 38 20.62 -6.90 12.80
C ILE A 38 19.59 -7.31 11.74
N ARG A 39 20.05 -7.88 10.62
CA ARG A 39 19.20 -8.33 9.52
C ARG A 39 18.22 -9.41 9.96
N GLN A 40 18.69 -10.41 10.69
CA GLN A 40 17.85 -11.48 11.23
C GLN A 40 16.81 -10.91 12.20
N ARG A 41 17.24 -10.10 13.17
CA ARG A 41 16.33 -9.53 14.17
C ARG A 41 15.26 -8.63 13.56
N LYS A 42 15.60 -7.80 12.55
CA LYS A 42 14.57 -6.99 11.86
C LYS A 42 13.55 -7.87 11.12
N ASP A 43 13.98 -9.00 10.56
CA ASP A 43 13.12 -9.90 9.79
C ASP A 43 12.18 -10.67 10.72
N GLU A 44 12.66 -11.08 11.90
CA GLU A 44 11.84 -11.63 12.98
C GLU A 44 10.76 -10.63 13.45
N HIS A 45 11.06 -9.33 13.45
CA HIS A 45 10.10 -8.28 13.78
C HIS A 45 9.20 -7.86 12.60
N GLY A 46 9.50 -8.32 11.38
CA GLY A 46 8.81 -7.89 10.16
C GLY A 46 9.01 -6.40 9.85
N LEU A 47 10.15 -5.82 10.23
CA LEU A 47 10.44 -4.40 10.09
C LEU A 47 11.54 -4.14 9.05
N SER A 48 11.54 -2.93 8.49
CA SER A 48 12.69 -2.44 7.71
C SER A 48 13.89 -2.18 8.64
N PHE A 49 15.11 -2.08 8.13
CA PHE A 49 16.27 -1.66 8.95
C PHE A 49 16.01 -0.33 9.66
N THR A 50 15.41 0.63 8.95
CA THR A 50 15.08 1.94 9.51
C THR A 50 14.05 1.85 10.62
N ASP A 51 12.99 1.05 10.43
CA ASP A 51 11.93 0.92 11.43
C ASP A 51 12.39 0.07 12.62
N TYR A 52 13.22 -0.94 12.40
CA TYR A 52 13.84 -1.72 13.48
C TYR A 52 14.82 -0.87 14.30
N ALA A 53 15.62 -0.01 13.67
CA ALA A 53 16.47 0.94 14.37
C ALA A 53 15.62 1.92 15.21
N ARG A 54 14.52 2.46 14.65
CA ARG A 54 13.61 3.34 15.39
C ARG A 54 12.89 2.63 16.54
N PHE A 55 12.43 1.40 16.30
CA PHE A 55 11.84 0.52 17.30
C PHE A 55 12.77 0.36 18.50
N THR A 56 14.04 0.07 18.23
CA THR A 56 15.05 -0.22 19.26
C THR A 56 15.53 1.04 19.98
N MET A 57 15.73 2.15 19.24
CA MET A 57 16.32 3.38 19.80
C MET A 57 15.30 4.33 20.44
N ILE A 58 14.06 4.33 19.96
CA ILE A 58 13.02 5.30 20.36
C ILE A 58 11.83 4.58 21.01
N GLY A 59 11.47 3.40 20.50
CA GLY A 59 10.37 2.58 21.01
C GLY A 59 9.39 2.16 19.90
N PRO A 60 8.43 1.27 20.22
CA PRO A 60 7.52 0.66 19.24
C PRO A 60 6.74 1.64 18.37
N GLU A 61 6.23 2.73 18.97
CA GLU A 61 5.44 3.76 18.29
C GLU A 61 6.21 4.52 17.20
N ALA A 62 7.54 4.48 17.24
CA ALA A 62 8.39 5.16 16.26
C ALA A 62 8.59 4.34 14.98
N ALA A 63 8.28 3.05 15.01
CA ALA A 63 8.43 2.11 13.90
C ALA A 63 7.14 2.04 13.08
N HIS A 64 7.26 2.14 11.76
CA HIS A 64 6.12 1.88 10.88
C HIS A 64 6.24 0.44 10.40
N LYS A 65 5.29 -0.42 10.79
CA LYS A 65 5.16 -1.72 10.14
C LYS A 65 4.63 -1.50 8.73
N PHE A 66 5.52 -1.62 7.76
CA PHE A 66 5.07 -1.70 6.37
C PHE A 66 4.32 -3.01 6.18
N PRO A 67 3.15 -3.01 5.51
CA PRO A 67 2.49 -4.25 5.16
C PRO A 67 3.44 -5.10 4.31
N ASP A 68 3.44 -6.43 4.55
CA ASP A 68 4.28 -7.39 3.84
C ASP A 68 4.23 -7.12 2.32
N ARG A 69 5.41 -6.97 1.70
CA ARG A 69 5.54 -6.72 0.26
C ARG A 69 4.82 -7.77 -0.57
N LYS A 70 4.79 -9.04 -0.13
CA LYS A 70 4.04 -10.10 -0.81
C LYS A 70 2.54 -9.85 -0.73
N ALA A 71 2.04 -9.47 0.44
CA ALA A 71 0.64 -9.10 0.63
C ALA A 71 0.25 -7.89 -0.23
N LEU A 72 1.11 -6.86 -0.29
CA LEU A 72 0.89 -5.68 -1.14
C LEU A 72 0.88 -6.06 -2.63
N ALA A 73 1.82 -6.88 -3.08
CA ALA A 73 1.87 -7.36 -4.46
C ALA A 73 0.62 -8.18 -4.82
N ALA A 74 0.13 -9.03 -3.91
CA ALA A 74 -1.10 -9.78 -4.11
C ALA A 74 -2.33 -8.87 -4.23
N MET A 75 -2.46 -7.86 -3.35
CA MET A 75 -3.53 -6.86 -3.45
C MET A 75 -3.49 -6.11 -4.79
N LEU A 76 -2.30 -5.68 -5.23
CA LEU A 76 -2.14 -5.00 -6.52
C LEU A 76 -2.55 -5.91 -7.69
N GLY A 77 -2.22 -7.20 -7.62
CA GLY A 77 -2.66 -8.20 -8.60
C GLY A 77 -4.18 -8.33 -8.67
N GLU A 78 -4.85 -8.45 -7.53
CA GLU A 78 -6.32 -8.54 -7.47
C GLU A 78 -7.01 -7.26 -7.96
N LEU A 79 -6.48 -6.09 -7.60
CA LEU A 79 -6.96 -4.80 -8.14
C LEU A 79 -6.81 -4.72 -9.66
N GLY A 80 -5.70 -5.22 -10.22
CA GLY A 80 -5.49 -5.31 -11.67
C GLY A 80 -6.54 -6.18 -12.37
N LYS A 81 -6.91 -7.32 -11.76
CA LYS A 81 -7.98 -8.19 -12.27
C LYS A 81 -9.34 -7.49 -12.26
N ILE A 82 -9.67 -6.78 -11.18
CA ILE A 82 -10.91 -5.98 -11.10
C ILE A 82 -10.93 -4.92 -12.20
N GLY A 83 -9.85 -4.17 -12.39
CA GLY A 83 -9.75 -3.16 -13.44
C GLY A 83 -9.91 -3.73 -14.85
N SER A 84 -9.31 -4.89 -15.12
CA SER A 84 -9.48 -5.60 -16.40
C SER A 84 -10.94 -6.00 -16.63
N ASN A 85 -11.60 -6.54 -15.61
CA ASN A 85 -13.02 -6.91 -15.70
C ASN A 85 -13.88 -5.68 -15.99
N VAL A 86 -13.72 -4.58 -15.23
CA VAL A 86 -14.43 -3.31 -15.45
C VAL A 86 -14.20 -2.77 -16.86
N ASN A 87 -12.97 -2.84 -17.39
CA ASN A 87 -12.66 -2.41 -18.74
C ASN A 87 -13.32 -3.29 -19.83
N GLN A 88 -13.56 -4.58 -19.55
CA GLN A 88 -14.34 -5.44 -20.43
C GLN A 88 -15.81 -5.03 -20.44
N ILE A 89 -16.39 -4.69 -19.28
CA ILE A 89 -17.77 -4.16 -19.19
C ILE A 89 -17.90 -2.86 -19.99
N ALA A 90 -16.98 -1.93 -19.78
CA ALA A 90 -17.00 -0.63 -20.46
C ALA A 90 -16.93 -0.81 -21.99
N ARG A 91 -16.07 -1.72 -22.48
CA ARG A 91 -15.98 -2.04 -23.91
C ARG A 91 -17.26 -2.67 -24.44
N ALA A 92 -17.82 -3.65 -23.73
CA ALA A 92 -19.08 -4.29 -24.13
C ALA A 92 -20.24 -3.29 -24.18
N TYR A 93 -20.33 -2.42 -23.18
CA TYR A 93 -21.34 -1.36 -23.12
C TYR A 93 -21.20 -0.35 -24.27
N ASN A 94 -19.97 0.09 -24.56
CA ASN A 94 -19.72 1.03 -25.66
C ASN A 94 -20.03 0.42 -27.05
N LEU A 95 -19.89 -0.91 -27.21
CA LEU A 95 -20.17 -1.61 -28.48
C LEU A 95 -21.64 -1.94 -28.67
N SER A 96 -22.39 -2.22 -27.60
CA SER A 96 -23.83 -2.53 -27.67
C SER A 96 -24.55 -2.21 -26.36
N PRO A 97 -24.96 -0.95 -26.15
CA PRO A 97 -25.54 -0.50 -24.89
C PRO A 97 -26.83 -1.22 -24.49
N MET A 98 -27.65 -1.63 -25.48
CA MET A 98 -28.96 -2.27 -25.24
C MET A 98 -28.88 -3.77 -24.91
N THR A 99 -27.73 -4.41 -25.17
CA THR A 99 -27.53 -5.85 -24.93
C THR A 99 -26.30 -6.11 -24.06
N ALA A 100 -25.65 -5.08 -23.50
CA ALA A 100 -24.55 -5.26 -22.60
C ALA A 100 -25.04 -5.74 -21.23
N HIS A 101 -24.91 -7.04 -21.00
CA HIS A 101 -25.10 -7.66 -19.68
C HIS A 101 -23.78 -8.27 -19.23
N LEU A 102 -23.46 -8.07 -17.95
CA LEU A 102 -22.33 -8.76 -17.34
C LEU A 102 -22.74 -10.22 -17.13
N PRO A 103 -22.02 -11.20 -17.68
CA PRO A 103 -22.31 -12.60 -17.38
C PRO A 103 -22.18 -12.86 -15.88
N GLU A 104 -23.08 -13.67 -15.32
CA GLU A 104 -23.10 -14.02 -13.90
C GLU A 104 -21.72 -14.49 -13.40
N LYS A 105 -21.02 -15.30 -14.19
CA LYS A 105 -19.65 -15.76 -13.90
C LYS A 105 -18.65 -14.62 -13.70
N ASP A 106 -18.79 -13.53 -14.45
CA ASP A 106 -17.86 -12.40 -14.40
C ASP A 106 -18.22 -11.47 -13.24
N PHE A 107 -19.51 -11.36 -12.89
CA PHE A 107 -19.96 -10.74 -11.64
C PHE A 107 -19.39 -11.46 -10.42
N GLN A 108 -19.51 -12.80 -10.38
CA GLN A 108 -18.95 -13.63 -9.30
C GLN A 108 -17.43 -13.49 -9.18
N ARG A 109 -16.70 -13.44 -10.30
CA ARG A 109 -15.25 -13.18 -10.31
C ARG A 109 -14.90 -11.82 -9.73
N ILE A 110 -15.64 -10.77 -10.06
CA ILE A 110 -15.42 -9.44 -9.47
C ILE A 110 -15.66 -9.49 -7.96
N GLN A 111 -16.75 -10.11 -7.51
CA GLN A 111 -17.04 -10.27 -6.07
C GLN A 111 -15.93 -11.03 -5.34
N GLN A 112 -15.43 -12.13 -5.91
CA GLN A 112 -14.32 -12.91 -5.36
C GLN A 112 -13.03 -12.08 -5.25
N ASN A 113 -12.67 -11.33 -6.29
CA ASN A 113 -11.48 -10.49 -6.26
C ASN A 113 -11.61 -9.36 -5.21
N ILE A 114 -12.78 -8.73 -5.10
CA ILE A 114 -13.06 -7.72 -4.07
C ILE A 114 -12.93 -8.32 -2.68
N GLN A 115 -13.48 -9.53 -2.48
CA GLN A 115 -13.40 -10.25 -1.22
C GLN A 115 -11.94 -10.57 -0.86
N ALA A 116 -11.14 -11.03 -1.81
CA ALA A 116 -9.71 -11.28 -1.63
C ALA A 116 -8.95 -10.01 -1.22
N VAL A 117 -9.20 -8.87 -1.90
CA VAL A 117 -8.61 -7.57 -1.51
C VAL A 117 -9.01 -7.20 -0.08
N ARG A 118 -10.29 -7.36 0.29
CA ARG A 118 -10.78 -7.06 1.64
C ARG A 118 -10.06 -7.89 2.70
N ASP A 119 -9.87 -9.19 2.44
CA ASP A 119 -9.23 -10.11 3.39
C ASP A 119 -7.74 -9.80 3.54
N TYR A 120 -7.07 -9.42 2.45
CA TYR A 120 -5.70 -8.92 2.52
C TYR A 120 -5.60 -7.64 3.34
N ILE A 121 -6.49 -6.65 3.12
CA ILE A 121 -6.49 -5.40 3.89
C ILE A 121 -6.75 -5.71 5.37
N ALA A 122 -7.72 -6.56 5.67
CA ALA A 122 -8.02 -6.96 7.05
C ALA A 122 -6.82 -7.65 7.73
N LYS A 123 -6.07 -8.48 7.00
CA LYS A 123 -4.83 -9.09 7.50
C LYS A 123 -3.72 -8.06 7.71
N ALA A 124 -3.57 -7.11 6.78
CA ALA A 124 -2.56 -6.06 6.84
C ALA A 124 -2.82 -5.01 7.93
N VAL A 125 -4.08 -4.73 8.24
CA VAL A 125 -4.50 -3.78 9.29
C VAL A 125 -4.57 -4.45 10.68
N LYS A 126 -4.56 -5.79 10.73
CA LYS A 126 -4.36 -6.56 11.97
C LYS A 126 -2.88 -6.79 12.33
N LEU A 127 -1.95 -6.11 11.65
CA LEU A 127 -0.60 -5.82 12.13
C LEU A 127 -0.62 -4.66 13.13
#